data_AF-A0A7J9JDU6-F1
#
_entry.id   AF-A0A7J9JDU6-F1
#
_cell.length_a   1.000
_cell.length_b   1.000
_cell.length_c   1.000
_cell.angle_alpha   90.00
_cell.angle_beta   90.00
_cell.angle_gamma   90.00
#
_symmetry.space_group_name_H-M   'P 1'
#
loop_
_entity.id
_entity.type
_entity.pdbx_description
1 polymer ?
#
loop_
_entity_poly.entity_id
_entity_poly.type
_entity_poly.pdbx_seq_one_letter_code
_entity_poly.pdbx_strand_id
1 'polypeptide(L)'
;MECGRLGLELRCDNKNTTTIVISDIEYRVLAIHRDRHILRIAREDLIKYDGLCSPQIIPTRNSVLNSELFSPGLGYANVTLFYDCQSSISSRSTLGFFPCHNAGSAYSNVSVATRNNIRPKRCSANVTVPILRSSLEGSLNSLLGLKEALKRGVEVQWYWKDSEACGKCNDSGGACGFFGPAENQTVFCYCPFMFDNSHDDRQCIRIVSSPSPLTAR
;
A
#
# COMPACT_ATOMS: atom_id res chain seq x y z
N MET A 1 -9.97 18.35 12.51
CA MET A 1 -10.50 16.98 12.33
C MET A 1 -10.37 16.66 10.87
N GLU A 2 -9.88 15.47 10.55
CA GLU A 2 -9.52 15.08 9.18
C GLU A 2 -10.50 14.01 8.68
N CYS A 3 -10.86 14.06 7.41
CA CYS A 3 -11.65 13.00 6.79
C CYS A 3 -10.71 11.86 6.36
N GLY A 4 -11.09 10.62 6.64
CA GLY A 4 -10.31 9.44 6.31
C GLY A 4 -9.40 8.95 7.44
N ARG A 5 -9.00 7.69 7.34
CA ARG A 5 -8.17 7.02 8.34
C ARG A 5 -6.70 7.35 8.09
N LEU A 6 -5.97 7.72 9.15
CA LEU A 6 -4.55 7.98 9.07
C LEU A 6 -3.80 6.75 8.56
N GLY A 7 -2.81 6.97 7.70
CA GLY A 7 -2.05 5.89 7.06
C GLY A 7 -2.75 5.22 5.87
N LEU A 8 -3.99 5.61 5.54
CA LEU A 8 -4.66 5.28 4.27
C LEU A 8 -4.78 6.51 3.35
N GLU A 9 -4.01 7.55 3.64
CA GLU A 9 -4.01 8.82 2.91
C GLU A 9 -3.50 8.65 1.48
N LEU A 10 -4.35 8.99 0.51
CA LEU A 10 -3.98 9.04 -0.89
C LEU A 10 -3.52 10.45 -1.26
N ARG A 11 -2.34 10.54 -1.86
CA ARG A 11 -1.81 11.78 -2.41
C ARG A 11 -2.01 11.77 -3.91
N CYS A 12 -2.71 12.76 -4.44
CA CYS A 12 -2.95 12.89 -5.87
C CYS A 12 -2.15 14.08 -6.41
N ASP A 13 -1.37 13.87 -7.45
CA ASP A 13 -0.72 14.97 -8.17
C ASP A 13 -1.57 15.46 -9.35
N ASN A 14 -1.26 16.66 -9.85
CA ASN A 14 -1.95 17.25 -11.00
C ASN A 14 -1.70 16.50 -12.32
N LYS A 15 -0.92 15.41 -12.30
CA LYS A 15 -0.56 14.58 -13.46
C LYS A 15 -1.27 13.22 -13.42
N ASN A 16 -2.38 13.11 -12.67
CA ASN A 16 -3.15 11.88 -12.48
C ASN A 16 -2.35 10.72 -11.85
N THR A 17 -1.27 11.02 -11.12
CA THR A 17 -0.57 10.00 -10.33
C THR A 17 -1.11 10.03 -8.91
N THR A 18 -1.62 8.90 -8.46
CA THR A 18 -2.01 8.69 -7.06
C THR A 18 -0.91 7.90 -6.36
N THR A 19 -0.42 8.38 -5.22
CA THR A 19 0.54 7.69 -4.37
C THR A 19 0.01 7.52 -2.95
N ILE A 20 0.60 6.57 -2.22
CA ILE A 20 0.37 6.31 -0.80
C ILE A 20 1.72 6.06 -0.13
N VAL A 21 1.88 6.53 1.10
CA VAL A 21 3.09 6.26 1.90
C VAL A 21 2.76 5.18 2.92
N ILE A 22 3.48 4.06 2.87
CA ILE A 22 3.32 2.93 3.80
C ILE A 22 4.69 2.63 4.39
N SER A 23 4.81 2.73 5.72
CA SER A 23 6.07 2.48 6.45
C SER A 23 7.25 3.28 5.87
N ASP A 24 7.02 4.57 5.62
CA ASP A 24 7.96 5.54 5.01
C ASP A 24 8.37 5.26 3.56
N ILE A 25 7.72 4.31 2.88
CA ILE A 25 7.97 3.99 1.48
C ILE A 25 6.82 4.52 0.65
N GLU A 26 7.14 5.27 -0.41
CA GLU A 26 6.15 5.76 -1.36
C GLU A 26 5.80 4.67 -2.38
N TYR A 27 4.51 4.43 -2.55
CA TYR A 27 3.96 3.51 -3.54
C TYR A 27 3.02 4.25 -4.47
N ARG A 28 3.10 3.94 -5.77
CA ARG A 28 2.08 4.29 -6.74
C ARG A 28 0.85 3.42 -6.55
N VAL A 29 -0.31 4.04 -6.53
CA VAL A 29 -1.60 3.35 -6.55
C VAL A 29 -2.01 3.14 -8.01
N LEU A 30 -2.07 1.88 -8.42
CA LEU A 30 -2.40 1.45 -9.79
C LEU A 30 -3.89 1.17 -9.96
N ALA A 31 -4.55 0.67 -8.91
CA ALA A 31 -5.98 0.40 -8.90
C ALA A 31 -6.53 0.43 -7.46
N ILE A 32 -7.79 0.82 -7.33
CA ILE A 32 -8.55 0.83 -6.07
C ILE A 32 -9.83 0.02 -6.28
N HIS A 33 -9.92 -1.16 -5.65
CA HIS A 33 -11.12 -1.98 -5.64
C HIS A 33 -11.81 -1.84 -4.27
N ARG A 34 -12.66 -0.81 -4.14
CA ARG A 34 -13.34 -0.45 -2.89
C ARG A 34 -14.17 -1.60 -2.32
N ASP A 35 -14.96 -2.28 -3.14
CA ASP A 35 -15.88 -3.33 -2.70
C ASP A 35 -15.17 -4.54 -2.07
N ARG A 36 -13.91 -4.77 -2.46
CA ARG A 36 -13.09 -5.90 -1.96
C ARG A 36 -12.03 -5.46 -0.97
N HIS A 37 -11.94 -4.16 -0.71
CA HIS A 37 -10.87 -3.53 0.05
C HIS A 37 -9.46 -3.86 -0.48
N ILE A 38 -9.26 -3.85 -1.80
CA ILE A 38 -7.96 -4.19 -2.42
C ILE A 38 -7.34 -2.97 -3.12
N LEU A 39 -6.13 -2.58 -2.70
CA LEU A 39 -5.27 -1.66 -3.45
C LEU A 39 -4.29 -2.47 -4.29
N ARG A 40 -4.08 -2.06 -5.52
CA ARG A 40 -2.94 -2.51 -6.31
C ARG A 40 -1.88 -1.44 -6.28
N ILE A 41 -0.71 -1.76 -5.73
CA ILE A 41 0.36 -0.79 -5.49
C ILE A 41 1.69 -1.25 -6.08
N ALA A 42 2.52 -0.30 -6.51
CA ALA A 42 3.88 -0.54 -6.96
C ALA A 42 4.84 0.46 -6.30
N ARG A 43 6.02 0.00 -5.87
CA ARG A 43 6.99 0.84 -5.15
C ARG A 43 7.53 1.93 -6.09
N GLU A 44 7.29 3.19 -5.77
CA GLU A 44 7.42 4.32 -6.71
C GLU A 44 8.88 4.51 -7.17
N ASP A 45 9.84 4.43 -6.26
CA ASP A 45 11.27 4.61 -6.53
C ASP A 45 11.87 3.54 -7.45
N LEU A 46 11.26 2.35 -7.56
CA LEU A 46 11.72 1.27 -8.44
C LEU A 46 11.12 1.34 -9.85
N ILE A 47 9.93 1.92 -10.00
CA ILE A 47 9.21 1.95 -11.28
C ILE A 47 9.40 3.26 -12.04
N LYS A 48 9.88 4.32 -11.36
CA LYS A 48 10.09 5.64 -11.94
C LYS A 48 11.45 5.73 -12.62
N TYR A 49 11.50 6.24 -13.85
CA TYR A 49 12.72 6.42 -14.63
C TYR A 49 13.59 5.13 -14.70
N ASP A 50 14.85 5.22 -14.29
CA ASP A 50 15.76 4.08 -14.15
C ASP A 50 15.91 3.64 -12.68
N GLY A 51 14.83 3.77 -11.91
CA GLY A 51 14.76 3.49 -10.48
C GLY A 51 15.23 2.09 -10.06
N LEU A 52 15.21 1.14 -10.98
CA LEU A 52 15.84 -0.17 -10.78
C LEU A 52 17.36 -0.06 -10.57
N CYS A 53 18.06 0.80 -11.30
CA CYS A 53 19.51 0.98 -11.20
C CYS A 53 19.90 2.17 -10.30
N SER A 54 18.95 3.07 -10.01
CA SER A 54 19.12 4.24 -9.14
C SER A 54 17.86 4.50 -8.27
N PRO A 55 17.56 3.63 -7.29
CA PRO A 55 16.44 3.86 -6.38
C PRO A 55 16.71 5.09 -5.50
N GLN A 56 15.71 5.96 -5.33
CA GLN A 56 15.83 7.23 -4.59
C GLN A 56 15.91 7.04 -3.07
N ILE A 57 15.30 5.97 -2.54
CA ILE A 57 15.36 5.62 -1.12
C ILE A 57 16.47 4.59 -0.94
N ILE A 58 17.31 4.77 0.09
CA ILE A 58 18.40 3.87 0.47
C ILE A 58 17.93 2.41 0.32
N PRO A 59 18.52 1.59 -0.59
CA PRO A 59 18.04 0.25 -0.90
C PRO A 59 18.41 -0.77 0.18
N THR A 60 18.16 -0.43 1.44
CA THR A 60 18.23 -1.30 2.61
C THR A 60 16.86 -1.53 3.25
N ARG A 61 15.82 -0.75 2.89
CA ARG A 61 14.45 -1.00 3.37
C ARG A 61 13.70 -1.92 2.42
N ASN A 62 13.38 -3.12 2.92
CA ASN A 62 12.40 -4.01 2.31
C ASN A 62 11.06 -3.29 2.14
N SER A 63 10.27 -3.67 1.15
CA SER A 63 8.86 -3.28 1.05
C SER A 63 8.08 -3.95 2.18
N VAL A 64 8.05 -3.28 3.32
CA VAL A 64 7.26 -3.66 4.48
C VAL A 64 5.88 -3.03 4.33
N LEU A 65 4.84 -3.85 4.48
CA LEU A 65 3.48 -3.37 4.64
C LEU A 65 3.24 -3.11 6.13
N ASN A 66 2.56 -2.02 6.48
CA ASN A 66 2.05 -1.84 7.83
C ASN A 66 0.98 -2.91 8.09
N SER A 67 1.32 -3.93 8.88
CA SER A 67 0.44 -5.07 9.13
C SER A 67 -0.84 -4.69 9.84
N GLU A 68 -0.92 -3.53 10.50
CA GLU A 68 -2.15 -3.04 11.16
C GLU A 68 -3.20 -2.51 10.18
N LEU A 69 -2.75 -2.12 8.98
CA LEU A 69 -3.57 -1.50 7.95
C LEU A 69 -3.70 -2.35 6.70
N PHE A 70 -2.68 -3.15 6.41
CA PHE A 70 -2.53 -3.86 5.15
C PHE A 70 -2.13 -5.31 5.39
N SER A 71 -2.78 -6.20 4.64
CA SER A 71 -2.34 -7.58 4.47
C SER A 71 -1.99 -7.81 2.99
N PRO A 72 -0.98 -8.64 2.68
CA PRO A 72 -0.73 -9.04 1.31
C PRO A 72 -1.95 -9.75 0.72
N GLY A 73 -2.36 -9.40 -0.50
CA GLY A 73 -3.41 -10.11 -1.23
C GLY A 73 -2.98 -11.54 -1.58
N LEU A 74 -3.95 -12.39 -1.95
CA LEU A 74 -3.63 -13.74 -2.43
C LEU A 74 -2.78 -13.68 -3.71
N GLY A 75 -1.88 -14.65 -3.89
CA GLY A 75 -1.12 -14.77 -5.13
C GLY A 75 0.04 -13.79 -5.29
N TYR A 76 0.64 -13.31 -4.19
CA TYR A 76 1.92 -12.61 -4.23
C TYR A 76 3.12 -13.54 -4.07
N ALA A 77 4.29 -13.04 -4.44
CA ALA A 77 5.59 -13.61 -4.14
C ALA A 77 6.60 -12.50 -3.83
N ASN A 78 7.56 -12.79 -2.96
CA ASN A 78 8.65 -11.87 -2.67
C ASN A 78 9.83 -12.14 -3.61
N VAL A 79 10.37 -11.07 -4.17
CA VAL A 79 11.63 -11.10 -4.91
C VAL A 79 12.61 -10.15 -4.24
N THR A 80 13.86 -10.57 -4.16
CA THR A 80 14.95 -9.74 -3.63
C THR A 80 15.83 -9.29 -4.79
N LEU A 81 15.97 -7.98 -4.91
CA LEU A 81 16.93 -7.33 -5.79
C LEU A 81 18.23 -7.16 -5.02
N PHE A 82 19.34 -7.61 -5.58
CA PHE A 82 20.66 -7.49 -5.00
C PHE A 82 21.55 -6.64 -5.90
N TYR A 83 22.20 -5.64 -5.32
CA TYR A 83 23.00 -4.67 -6.05
C TYR A 83 24.49 -4.87 -5.82
N ASP A 84 25.28 -4.83 -6.91
CA ASP A 84 26.74 -4.85 -6.92
C ASP A 84 27.35 -5.95 -6.01
N CYS A 85 26.88 -7.18 -6.18
CA CYS A 85 27.40 -8.33 -5.44
C CYS A 85 28.74 -8.82 -5.98
N GLN A 86 29.72 -9.05 -5.10
CA GLN A 86 31.02 -9.61 -5.48
C GLN A 86 30.96 -11.11 -5.82
N SER A 87 30.03 -11.85 -5.21
CA SER A 87 29.85 -13.28 -5.46
C SER A 87 28.58 -13.53 -6.29
N SER A 88 28.69 -14.42 -7.28
CA SER A 88 27.54 -14.83 -8.07
C SER A 88 26.49 -15.47 -7.17
N ILE A 89 25.25 -14.98 -7.25
CA ILE A 89 24.10 -15.67 -6.68
C ILE A 89 23.98 -17.02 -7.39
N SER A 90 23.78 -18.10 -6.63
CA SER A 90 23.72 -19.45 -7.21
C SER A 90 22.68 -19.52 -8.33
N SER A 91 23.04 -20.09 -9.48
CA SER A 91 22.19 -20.11 -10.68
C SER A 91 20.82 -20.77 -10.48
N ARG A 92 20.69 -21.66 -9.49
CA ARG A 92 19.42 -22.31 -9.08
C ARG A 92 18.44 -21.41 -8.31
N SER A 93 18.87 -20.18 -8.05
CA SER A 93 18.23 -19.24 -7.13
C SER A 93 18.12 -17.85 -7.76
N THR A 94 19.03 -17.50 -8.67
CA THR A 94 18.97 -16.32 -9.51
C THR A 94 17.93 -16.50 -10.60
N LEU A 95 17.02 -15.55 -10.72
CA LEU A 95 16.08 -15.44 -11.83
C LEU A 95 16.63 -14.60 -12.98
N GLY A 96 17.52 -13.64 -12.66
CA GLY A 96 18.18 -12.83 -13.67
C GLY A 96 19.34 -12.01 -13.10
N PHE A 97 20.28 -11.66 -13.97
CA PHE A 97 21.36 -10.70 -13.73
C PHE A 97 21.27 -9.63 -14.80
N PHE A 98 21.25 -8.36 -14.39
CA PHE A 98 21.04 -7.25 -15.30
C PHE A 98 22.08 -6.14 -15.05
N PRO A 99 22.93 -5.83 -16.04
CA PRO A 99 23.86 -4.72 -15.94
C PRO A 99 23.14 -3.36 -16.10
N CYS A 100 23.57 -2.39 -15.31
CA CYS A 100 23.12 -1.01 -15.35
C CYS A 100 24.16 -0.18 -16.11
N HIS A 101 23.86 0.17 -17.36
CA HIS A 101 24.82 0.81 -18.27
C HIS A 101 24.68 2.34 -18.37
N ASN A 102 23.70 2.93 -17.69
CA ASN A 102 23.37 4.33 -17.88
C ASN A 102 24.33 5.24 -17.09
N ALA A 103 24.78 6.33 -17.72
CA ALA A 103 25.52 7.38 -17.01
C ALA A 103 24.62 7.97 -15.91
N GLY A 104 25.06 7.87 -14.66
CA GLY A 104 24.27 8.28 -13.48
C GLY A 104 23.53 7.15 -12.76
N SER A 105 23.72 5.89 -13.16
CA SER A 105 23.29 4.75 -12.34
C SER A 105 24.03 4.73 -10.99
N ALA A 106 23.30 4.54 -9.89
CA ALA A 106 23.88 4.43 -8.55
C ALA A 106 24.56 3.06 -8.34
N TYR A 107 24.05 2.04 -9.04
CA TYR A 107 24.58 0.68 -9.03
C TYR A 107 25.01 0.25 -10.43
N SER A 108 26.01 -0.62 -10.51
CA SER A 108 26.53 -1.15 -11.78
C SER A 108 25.73 -2.36 -12.28
N ASN A 109 25.11 -3.11 -11.38
CA ASN A 109 24.25 -4.25 -11.74
C ASN A 109 23.21 -4.56 -10.66
N VAL A 110 22.17 -5.27 -11.10
CA VAL A 110 21.13 -5.83 -10.24
C VAL A 110 20.91 -7.30 -10.55
N SER A 111 20.87 -8.13 -9.51
CA SER A 111 20.50 -9.54 -9.60
C SER A 111 19.18 -9.78 -8.88
N VAL A 112 18.34 -10.68 -9.41
CA VAL A 112 17.01 -10.97 -8.83
C VAL A 112 16.96 -12.41 -8.35
N ALA A 113 16.41 -12.63 -7.16
CA ALA A 113 16.15 -13.98 -6.65
C ALA A 113 14.82 -14.04 -5.86
N THR A 114 14.24 -15.24 -5.74
CA THR A 114 13.02 -15.50 -4.95
C THR A 114 13.29 -16.16 -3.59
N ARG A 115 14.53 -16.55 -3.31
CA ARG A 115 14.88 -17.28 -2.08
C ARG A 115 15.49 -16.35 -1.03
N ASN A 116 14.77 -16.18 0.08
CA ASN A 116 15.20 -15.38 1.25
C ASN A 116 16.46 -15.92 1.97
N ASN A 117 16.90 -17.14 1.66
CA ASN A 117 18.06 -17.78 2.30
C ASN A 117 19.37 -17.59 1.53
N ILE A 118 19.35 -16.84 0.42
CA ILE A 118 20.57 -16.50 -0.29
C ILE A 118 21.14 -15.26 0.39
N ARG A 119 22.31 -15.42 1.00
CA ARG A 119 23.12 -14.31 1.48
C ARG A 119 24.35 -14.22 0.58
N PRO A 120 24.21 -13.67 -0.64
CA PRO A 120 25.37 -13.43 -1.47
C PRO A 120 26.34 -12.55 -0.67
N LYS A 121 27.61 -12.96 -0.64
CA LYS A 121 28.63 -12.22 0.11
C LYS A 121 28.90 -10.91 -0.62
N ARG A 122 29.00 -9.83 0.16
CA ARG A 122 29.48 -8.50 -0.28
C ARG A 122 28.66 -7.92 -1.44
N CYS A 123 27.36 -7.71 -1.20
CA CYS A 123 26.53 -6.85 -2.03
C CYS A 123 26.49 -5.46 -1.42
N SER A 124 26.48 -4.42 -2.26
CA SER A 124 26.36 -3.04 -1.81
C SER A 124 25.00 -2.76 -1.16
N ALA A 125 23.95 -3.42 -1.65
CA ALA A 125 22.60 -3.27 -1.13
C ALA A 125 21.69 -4.46 -1.51
N ASN A 126 20.56 -4.60 -0.81
CA ASN A 126 19.51 -5.54 -1.19
C ASN A 126 18.13 -5.03 -0.76
N VAL A 127 17.12 -5.32 -1.57
CA VAL A 127 15.76 -4.92 -1.27
C VAL A 127 14.78 -6.01 -1.66
N THR A 128 13.93 -6.42 -0.72
CA THR A 128 12.85 -7.36 -0.98
C THR A 128 11.57 -6.61 -1.31
N VAL A 129 10.96 -6.96 -2.44
CA VAL A 129 9.72 -6.35 -2.92
C VAL A 129 8.69 -7.43 -3.25
N PRO A 130 7.43 -7.24 -2.83
CA PRO A 130 6.34 -8.12 -3.23
C PRO A 130 5.92 -7.80 -4.67
N ILE A 131 5.68 -8.86 -5.45
CA ILE A 131 5.14 -8.80 -6.81
C ILE A 131 4.02 -9.83 -6.95
N LEU A 132 3.22 -9.71 -8.01
CA LEU A 132 2.30 -10.79 -8.40
C LEU A 132 3.05 -12.08 -8.71
N ARG A 133 2.57 -13.21 -8.18
CA ARG A 133 3.15 -14.54 -8.41
C ARG A 133 3.13 -14.93 -9.88
N SER A 134 2.11 -14.52 -10.63
CA SER A 134 2.03 -14.73 -12.08
C SER A 134 3.16 -14.05 -12.86
N SER A 135 3.83 -13.04 -12.27
CA SER A 135 5.01 -12.43 -12.88
C SER A 135 6.25 -13.34 -12.79
N LEU A 136 6.28 -14.34 -11.90
CA LEU A 136 7.40 -15.28 -11.78
C LEU A 136 7.50 -16.24 -12.97
N GLU A 137 6.39 -16.57 -13.62
CA GLU A 137 6.30 -17.65 -14.63
C GLU A 137 6.90 -17.27 -16.00
N GLY A 138 7.43 -16.05 -16.16
CA GLY A 138 8.10 -15.66 -17.40
C GLY A 138 8.62 -14.24 -17.47
N SER A 139 8.36 -13.39 -16.46
CA SER A 139 8.75 -11.98 -16.54
C SER A 139 10.15 -11.70 -16.00
N LEU A 140 10.74 -12.56 -15.16
CA LEU A 140 11.98 -12.18 -14.44
C LEU A 140 13.30 -12.56 -15.14
N ASN A 141 13.23 -13.22 -16.31
CA ASN A 141 14.40 -13.65 -17.06
C ASN A 141 15.00 -12.55 -17.95
N SER A 142 14.35 -11.38 -18.04
CA SER A 142 14.81 -10.22 -18.80
C SER A 142 14.65 -8.94 -17.99
N LEU A 143 15.49 -7.94 -18.27
CA LEU A 143 15.43 -6.63 -17.61
C LEU A 143 14.06 -5.97 -17.84
N LEU A 144 13.54 -6.05 -19.07
CA LEU A 144 12.24 -5.51 -19.43
C LEU A 144 11.12 -6.19 -18.63
N GLY A 145 11.13 -7.52 -18.57
CA GLY A 145 10.11 -8.23 -17.83
C GLY A 145 10.18 -8.00 -16.32
N LEU A 146 11.38 -7.81 -15.73
CA LEU A 146 11.52 -7.39 -14.34
C LEU A 146 10.89 -6.01 -14.11
N LYS A 147 11.22 -5.04 -14.97
CA LYS A 147 10.62 -3.69 -14.91
C LYS A 147 9.10 -3.77 -15.02
N GLU A 148 8.56 -4.58 -15.93
CA GLU A 148 7.12 -4.78 -16.06
C GLU A 148 6.49 -5.49 -14.86
N ALA A 149 7.16 -6.48 -14.25
CA ALA A 149 6.71 -7.13 -13.04
C ALA A 149 6.60 -6.15 -11.86
N LEU A 150 7.60 -5.26 -11.69
CA LEU A 150 7.60 -4.23 -10.67
C LEU A 150 6.51 -3.17 -10.93
N LYS A 151 6.33 -2.74 -12.19
CA LYS A 151 5.26 -1.81 -12.59
C LYS A 151 3.86 -2.39 -12.43
N ARG A 152 3.70 -3.70 -12.63
CA ARG A 152 2.44 -4.39 -12.34
C ARG A 152 2.11 -4.38 -10.85
N GLY A 153 3.12 -4.25 -9.98
CA GLY A 153 2.96 -4.12 -8.55
C GLY A 153 2.46 -5.40 -7.88
N VAL A 154 1.81 -5.22 -6.73
CA VAL A 154 1.16 -6.26 -5.93
C VAL A 154 -0.19 -5.77 -5.45
N GLU A 155 -1.10 -6.72 -5.21
CA GLU A 155 -2.37 -6.45 -4.55
C GLU A 155 -2.21 -6.58 -3.03
N VAL A 156 -2.69 -5.58 -2.31
CA VAL A 156 -2.75 -5.57 -0.85
C VAL A 156 -4.19 -5.32 -0.43
N GLN A 157 -4.66 -6.07 0.55
CA GLN A 157 -5.95 -5.84 1.15
C GLN A 157 -5.77 -4.84 2.31
N TRP A 158 -6.62 -3.84 2.39
CA TRP A 158 -6.62 -2.91 3.52
C TRP A 158 -7.72 -3.26 4.51
N TYR A 159 -7.48 -3.01 5.79
CA TYR A 159 -8.45 -3.25 6.86
C TYR A 159 -8.23 -2.34 8.08
N TRP A 160 -9.31 -2.02 8.79
CA TRP A 160 -9.28 -1.55 10.18
C TRP A 160 -10.16 -2.41 11.09
N LYS A 161 -9.77 -2.41 12.36
CA LYS A 161 -10.59 -2.85 13.51
C LYS A 161 -12.02 -2.26 13.51
N ASP A 162 -12.19 -0.98 13.19
CA ASP A 162 -13.50 -0.29 13.24
C ASP A 162 -14.11 -0.01 11.85
N SER A 163 -13.75 -0.80 10.83
CA SER A 163 -14.31 -0.65 9.49
C SER A 163 -15.83 -0.89 9.43
N GLU A 164 -16.32 -1.84 10.24
CA GLU A 164 -17.75 -2.11 10.37
C GLU A 164 -18.53 -0.94 11.00
N ALA A 165 -17.95 -0.27 12.00
CA ALA A 165 -18.53 0.93 12.61
C ALA A 165 -18.69 2.06 11.59
N CYS A 166 -17.67 2.22 10.74
CA CYS A 166 -17.68 3.17 9.64
C CYS A 166 -18.76 2.82 8.59
N GLY A 167 -18.93 1.52 8.27
CA GLY A 167 -20.00 1.04 7.41
C GLY A 167 -21.39 1.37 7.96
N LYS A 168 -21.65 1.05 9.24
CA LYS A 168 -22.89 1.38 9.94
C LYS A 168 -23.23 2.87 9.90
N CYS A 169 -22.23 3.73 10.08
CA CYS A 169 -22.40 5.18 9.98
C CYS A 169 -22.85 5.59 8.57
N ASN A 170 -22.16 5.11 7.54
CA ASN A 170 -22.49 5.41 6.15
C ASN A 170 -23.89 4.89 5.77
N ASP A 171 -24.25 3.68 6.20
CA ASP A 171 -25.57 3.08 5.95
C ASP A 171 -26.71 3.87 6.61
N SER A 172 -26.43 4.54 7.73
CA SER A 172 -27.39 5.45 8.40
C SER A 172 -27.47 6.84 7.76
N GLY A 173 -26.73 7.10 6.68
CA GLY A 173 -26.68 8.40 6.00
C GLY A 173 -25.71 9.40 6.63
N GLY A 174 -24.89 8.96 7.59
CA GLY A 174 -23.81 9.75 8.18
C GLY A 174 -22.51 9.66 7.36
N ALA A 175 -21.52 10.44 7.79
CA ALA A 175 -20.16 10.38 7.28
C ALA A 175 -19.20 9.97 8.40
N CYS A 176 -18.38 8.95 8.13
CA CYS A 176 -17.43 8.43 9.10
C CYS A 176 -16.22 9.37 9.29
N GLY A 177 -15.91 9.68 10.55
CA GLY A 177 -14.81 10.52 11.01
C GLY A 177 -13.81 9.77 11.88
N PHE A 178 -12.60 10.30 11.98
CA PHE A 178 -11.53 9.72 12.78
C PHE A 178 -10.91 10.78 13.71
N PHE A 179 -10.64 10.39 14.95
CA PHE A 179 -10.01 11.25 15.96
C PHE A 179 -8.94 10.48 16.75
N GLY A 180 -7.85 11.15 17.13
CA GLY A 180 -6.76 10.57 17.90
C GLY A 180 -5.55 10.12 17.06
N PRO A 181 -4.55 9.48 17.69
CA PRO A 181 -3.31 9.07 17.04
C PRO A 181 -3.51 7.88 16.09
N ALA A 182 -2.65 7.75 15.08
CA ALA A 182 -2.78 6.75 14.01
C ALA A 182 -2.94 5.30 14.50
N GLU A 183 -2.25 4.93 15.59
CA GLU A 183 -2.26 3.57 16.16
C GLU A 183 -3.60 3.21 16.84
N ASN A 184 -4.33 4.21 17.34
CA ASN A 184 -5.56 4.04 18.13
C ASN A 184 -6.59 5.12 17.78
N GLN A 185 -6.91 5.25 16.48
CA GLN A 185 -7.92 6.21 16.06
C GLN A 185 -9.32 5.75 16.48
N THR A 186 -10.05 6.64 17.14
CA THR A 186 -11.46 6.48 17.44
C THR A 186 -12.28 6.88 16.22
N VAL A 187 -13.25 6.04 15.86
CA VAL A 187 -14.24 6.33 14.82
C VAL A 187 -15.41 7.09 15.42
N PHE A 188 -15.86 8.14 14.74
CA PHE A 188 -17.07 8.88 15.05
C PHE A 188 -17.98 8.94 13.83
N CYS A 189 -19.29 8.99 14.05
CA CYS A 189 -20.25 9.22 12.97
C CYS A 189 -20.68 10.69 12.93
N TYR A 190 -20.51 11.35 11.78
CA TYR A 190 -21.03 12.70 11.55
C TYR A 190 -22.41 12.61 10.92
N CYS A 191 -23.41 13.12 11.64
CA CYS A 191 -24.80 13.05 11.20
C CYS A 191 -25.25 14.31 10.47
N PRO A 192 -26.08 14.15 9.42
CA PRO A 192 -26.68 15.29 8.73
C PRO A 192 -27.72 15.98 9.62
N PHE A 193 -28.15 17.18 9.23
CA PHE A 193 -29.16 17.96 9.96
C PHE A 193 -30.44 17.12 10.22
N MET A 194 -31.01 17.25 11.43
CA MET A 194 -32.14 16.46 11.97
C MET A 194 -31.83 15.01 12.38
N PHE A 195 -30.55 14.61 12.40
CA PHE A 195 -30.12 13.34 12.95
C PHE A 195 -29.15 13.59 14.11
N ASP A 196 -29.17 12.70 15.10
CA ASP A 196 -28.22 12.69 16.22
C ASP A 196 -27.47 11.35 16.25
N ASN A 197 -26.39 11.31 17.00
CA ASN A 197 -25.62 10.09 17.18
C ASN A 197 -26.39 9.08 18.05
N SER A 198 -26.33 7.80 17.67
CA SER A 198 -26.75 6.71 18.56
C SER A 198 -25.91 6.73 19.85
N HIS A 199 -26.39 6.07 20.91
CA HIS A 199 -25.66 5.95 22.19
C HIS A 199 -24.23 5.40 22.06
N ASP A 200 -23.93 4.67 20.98
CA ASP A 200 -22.60 4.09 20.71
C ASP A 200 -21.77 4.94 19.71
N ASP A 201 -22.23 6.15 19.33
CA ASP A 201 -21.61 7.10 18.39
C ASP A 201 -21.31 6.57 16.97
N ARG A 202 -21.92 5.44 16.60
CA ARG A 202 -21.61 4.69 15.37
C ARG A 202 -22.64 4.86 14.25
N GLN A 203 -23.80 5.44 14.53
CA GLN A 203 -24.92 5.56 13.58
C GLN A 203 -25.72 6.84 13.83
N CYS A 204 -26.39 7.31 12.78
CA CYS A 204 -27.30 8.44 12.81
C CYS A 204 -28.75 7.98 13.03
N ILE A 205 -29.40 8.57 14.02
CA ILE A 205 -30.82 8.36 14.34
C ILE A 205 -31.60 9.65 14.12
N ARG A 206 -32.80 9.57 13.56
CA ARG A 206 -33.65 10.76 13.38
C ARG A 206 -34.03 11.34 14.73
N ILE A 207 -33.89 12.65 14.85
CA ILE A 207 -34.44 13.41 15.97
C ILE A 207 -35.96 13.43 15.77
N VAL A 208 -36.69 12.61 16.52
CA VAL A 208 -38.15 12.70 16.57
C VAL A 208 -38.47 13.91 17.41
N SER A 209 -38.87 15.02 16.76
CA SER A 209 -39.49 16.13 17.47
C SER A 209 -40.78 15.61 18.12
N SER A 210 -40.80 15.48 19.45
CA SER A 210 -42.01 15.16 20.20
C SER A 210 -43.14 16.11 19.77
N PRO A 211 -44.39 15.64 19.56
CA PRO A 211 -45.51 16.53 19.38
C PRO A 211 -45.61 17.43 20.61
N SER A 212 -45.72 18.74 20.41
CA SER A 212 -46.02 19.68 21.50
C SER A 212 -47.26 19.18 22.26
N PRO A 213 -47.28 19.22 23.61
CA PRO A 213 -48.47 18.82 24.34
C PRO A 213 -49.61 19.73 23.90
N LEU A 214 -50.63 19.14 23.26
CA LEU A 214 -51.90 19.79 22.99
C LEU A 214 -52.44 20.28 24.34
N THR A 215 -52.42 21.59 24.54
CA THR A 215 -53.13 22.24 25.63
C THR A 215 -54.62 21.97 25.43
N ALA A 216 -55.15 20.97 26.14
CA ALA A 216 -56.58 20.78 26.30
C ALA A 216 -57.13 22.00 27.04
N ARG A 217 -58.11 22.66 26.41
CA ARG A 217 -58.83 23.81 26.94
C ARG A 217 -60.27 23.40 27.23
#